data_AF-A0A7C1KT04-F1
#
_entry.id   AF-A0A7C1KT04-F1
#
_cell.length_a   1.000
_cell.length_b   1.000
_cell.length_c   1.000
_cell.angle_alpha   90.00
_cell.angle_beta   90.00
_cell.angle_gamma   90.00
#
_symmetry.space_group_name_H-M   'P 1'
#
loop_
_entity.id
_entity.type
_entity.pdbx_description
1 polymer ?
#
loop_
_entity_poly.entity_id
_entity_poly.type
_entity_poly.pdbx_seq_one_letter_code
_entity_poly.pdbx_strand_id
1 'polypeptide(L)'
;MAFFQCPKCKNTWQYNISKCPDCFLDLERIKSTKIKVIGISKVKISSVFHPKTPYYILVLENEKGNRWVQKSIREHKIGDEFRPKPSKNKQTVSIWKTKYDILETIEKTIELIGGIKINEESKILILPTLISAKHPYLADNTSPEFLDSVIKFLTQSGANLKNIKIAFQSFDNVPIEASAQKSQLLNVCLKHKIAVLDLAKTSFLKKEVAGLNIQISEQAFKNDLIINLPILKLDQKKKIKGATNNILTLLSKKDYLSFEENNKILKVINKVLPEYLNIAEGIYIQKADKVVTYLGLIFASFNSLNLDKVFTEVGMIKNLPEYLKDIKIEHIQITGRHPGELQYNIEKIY
;
A
#
# COMPACT_ATOMS: atom_id res chain seq x y z
N MET A 1 2.01 8.57 -14.48
CA MET A 1 1.42 7.50 -15.30
C MET A 1 2.54 6.91 -16.14
N ALA A 2 2.79 5.61 -16.02
CA ALA A 2 3.75 4.94 -16.89
C ALA A 2 3.17 4.74 -18.29
N PHE A 3 4.03 4.87 -19.30
CA PHE A 3 3.78 4.48 -20.68
C PHE A 3 4.93 3.62 -21.16
N PHE A 4 4.68 2.75 -22.13
CA PHE A 4 5.64 1.79 -22.65
C PHE A 4 5.72 1.94 -24.16
N GLN A 5 6.93 2.06 -24.71
CA GLN A 5 7.13 2.27 -26.14
C GLN A 5 7.89 1.11 -26.77
N CYS A 6 7.46 0.71 -27.97
CA CYS A 6 8.21 -0.27 -28.75
C CYS A 6 9.45 0.39 -29.36
N PRO A 7 10.66 -0.21 -29.22
CA PRO A 7 11.87 0.35 -29.79
C PRO A 7 11.84 0.40 -31.33
N LYS A 8 11.09 -0.52 -31.98
CA LYS A 8 10.99 -0.65 -33.44
C LYS A 8 9.90 0.23 -34.05
N CYS A 9 8.62 -0.02 -33.76
CA CYS A 9 7.51 0.72 -34.39
C CYS A 9 7.13 2.03 -33.68
N LYS A 10 7.72 2.33 -32.52
CA LYS A 10 7.44 3.53 -31.71
C LYS A 10 6.00 3.65 -31.18
N ASN A 11 5.14 2.65 -31.41
CA ASN A 11 3.82 2.57 -30.78
C ASN A 11 3.93 2.60 -29.26
N THR A 12 3.01 3.33 -28.63
CA THR A 12 3.01 3.57 -27.19
C THR A 12 1.78 2.95 -26.54
N TRP A 13 1.99 2.31 -25.40
CA TRP A 13 0.98 1.57 -24.66
C TRP A 13 0.90 2.10 -23.23
N GLN A 14 -0.32 2.25 -22.72
CA GLN A 14 -0.54 2.58 -21.31
C GLN A 14 -0.56 1.32 -20.43
N TYR A 15 -0.84 0.17 -21.02
CA TYR A 15 -0.86 -1.12 -20.35
C TYR A 15 0.56 -1.66 -20.21
N ASN A 16 0.85 -2.27 -19.07
CA ASN A 16 2.10 -3.00 -18.86
C ASN A 16 2.02 -4.36 -19.58
N ILE A 17 2.05 -4.33 -20.91
CA ILE A 17 2.23 -5.51 -21.74
C ILE A 17 3.73 -5.74 -21.91
N SER A 18 4.18 -6.98 -21.74
CA SER A 18 5.61 -7.31 -21.80
C SER A 18 6.21 -7.04 -23.18
N LYS A 19 5.44 -7.30 -24.23
CA LYS A 19 5.88 -7.20 -25.63
C LYS A 19 4.93 -6.36 -26.47
N CYS A 20 5.48 -5.69 -27.46
CA CYS A 20 4.71 -5.02 -28.50
C CYS A 20 3.86 -6.04 -29.27
N PRO A 21 2.53 -5.85 -29.41
CA PRO A 21 1.67 -6.76 -30.17
C PRO A 21 2.05 -6.86 -31.65
N ASP A 22 2.62 -5.79 -32.21
CA ASP A 22 2.97 -5.73 -33.64
C ASP A 22 4.38 -6.28 -33.91
N CYS A 23 5.33 -6.01 -33.00
CA CYS A 23 6.75 -6.29 -33.22
C CYS A 23 7.28 -7.47 -32.39
N PHE A 24 6.54 -7.92 -31.38
CA PHE A 24 6.94 -8.94 -30.39
C PHE A 24 8.26 -8.66 -29.66
N LEU A 25 8.73 -7.41 -29.69
CA LEU A 25 9.88 -6.92 -28.94
C LEU A 25 9.43 -6.40 -27.56
N ASP A 26 10.32 -6.50 -26.59
CA ASP A 26 10.09 -5.97 -25.25
C ASP A 26 9.87 -4.46 -25.29
N LEU A 27 8.92 -3.98 -24.48
CA LEU A 27 8.62 -2.55 -24.41
C LEU A 27 9.52 -1.84 -23.42
N GLU A 28 9.92 -0.61 -23.78
CA GLU A 28 10.72 0.25 -22.92
C GLU A 28 9.82 1.21 -22.12
N ARG A 29 10.05 1.28 -20.82
CA ARG A 29 9.29 2.16 -19.93
C ARG A 29 9.70 3.62 -20.13
N ILE A 30 8.72 4.44 -20.47
CA ILE A 30 8.87 5.87 -20.69
C ILE A 30 8.74 6.59 -19.36
N LYS A 31 9.82 7.22 -18.89
CA LYS A 31 9.75 8.20 -17.79
C LYS A 31 9.28 9.55 -18.34
N SER A 32 8.38 10.18 -17.59
CA SER A 32 7.87 11.53 -17.87
C SER A 32 7.81 12.33 -16.58
N THR A 33 8.13 13.60 -16.68
CA THR A 33 8.30 14.50 -15.54
C THR A 33 7.34 15.70 -15.58
N LYS A 34 6.91 16.13 -16.77
CA LYS A 34 6.07 17.32 -16.93
C LYS A 34 4.71 16.92 -17.45
N ILE A 35 3.68 17.30 -16.72
CA ILE A 35 2.30 16.96 -17.03
C ILE A 35 1.51 18.27 -17.08
N LYS A 36 0.74 18.48 -18.15
CA LYS A 36 -0.11 19.65 -18.33
C LYS A 36 -1.57 19.25 -18.44
N VAL A 37 -2.44 20.11 -17.94
CA VAL A 37 -3.88 20.01 -18.17
C VAL A 37 -4.20 20.55 -19.56
N ILE A 38 -4.73 19.70 -20.44
CA ILE A 38 -5.11 20.08 -21.82
C ILE A 38 -6.63 20.12 -22.05
N GLY A 39 -7.41 19.62 -21.09
CA GLY A 39 -8.87 19.63 -21.17
C GLY A 39 -9.50 19.42 -19.80
N ILE A 40 -10.68 20.01 -19.59
CA ILE A 40 -11.38 19.99 -18.30
C ILE A 40 -12.88 19.84 -18.55
N SER A 41 -13.52 18.93 -17.83
CA SER A 41 -14.97 18.79 -17.82
C SER A 41 -15.50 18.76 -16.39
N LYS A 42 -16.50 19.59 -16.09
CA LYS A 42 -17.15 19.63 -14.78
C LYS A 42 -18.32 18.66 -14.76
N VAL A 43 -18.24 17.67 -13.87
CA VAL A 43 -19.30 16.69 -13.67
C VAL A 43 -20.20 17.14 -12.52
N LYS A 44 -21.49 17.26 -12.81
CA LYS A 44 -22.53 17.64 -11.82
C LYS A 44 -23.41 16.46 -11.40
N ILE A 45 -23.45 15.40 -12.19
CA ILE A 45 -24.29 14.22 -11.95
C ILE A 45 -23.45 13.15 -11.25
N SER A 46 -23.92 12.67 -10.10
CA SER A 46 -23.24 11.63 -9.33
C SER A 46 -23.32 10.28 -10.04
N SER A 47 -22.36 9.41 -9.78
CA SER A 47 -22.38 8.00 -10.22
C SER A 47 -22.30 7.07 -9.02
N VAL A 48 -22.64 5.79 -9.22
CA VAL A 48 -22.48 4.74 -8.19
C VAL A 48 -21.06 4.71 -7.63
N PHE A 49 -20.06 4.89 -8.49
CA PHE A 49 -18.64 4.90 -8.13
C PHE A 49 -18.11 6.28 -7.71
N HIS A 50 -18.98 7.31 -7.69
CA HIS A 50 -18.61 8.64 -7.26
C HIS A 50 -19.84 9.45 -6.83
N PRO A 51 -20.26 9.31 -5.56
CA PRO A 51 -21.49 9.92 -5.08
C PRO A 51 -21.37 11.43 -4.85
N LYS A 52 -20.15 11.97 -4.65
CA LYS A 52 -19.95 13.40 -4.40
C LYS A 52 -19.78 14.18 -5.70
N THR A 53 -20.58 15.24 -5.86
CA THR A 53 -20.47 16.20 -6.97
C THR A 53 -20.56 17.63 -6.40
N PRO A 54 -20.04 18.65 -7.13
CA PRO A 54 -19.33 18.55 -8.41
C PRO A 54 -17.89 18.05 -8.27
N TYR A 55 -17.36 17.46 -9.35
CA TYR A 55 -15.94 17.17 -9.51
C TYR A 55 -15.51 17.46 -10.96
N TYR A 56 -14.20 17.47 -11.21
CA TYR A 56 -13.62 17.76 -12.52
C TYR A 56 -12.94 16.52 -13.10
N ILE A 57 -13.09 16.31 -14.40
CA ILE A 57 -12.32 15.34 -15.17
C ILE A 57 -11.28 16.14 -15.96
N LEU A 58 -10.01 15.90 -15.65
CA LEU A 58 -8.87 16.49 -16.33
C LEU A 58 -8.41 15.55 -17.44
N VAL A 59 -8.14 16.09 -18.61
CA VAL A 59 -7.31 15.47 -19.64
C VAL A 59 -5.90 15.98 -19.43
N LEU A 60 -4.99 15.05 -19.14
CA LEU A 60 -3.60 15.32 -18.88
C LEU A 60 -2.76 14.87 -20.07
N GLU A 61 -1.75 15.66 -20.42
CA GLU A 61 -0.77 15.35 -21.45
C GLU A 61 0.64 15.51 -20.89
N ASN A 62 1.54 14.60 -21.25
CA ASN A 62 2.94 14.72 -20.89
C ASN A 62 3.81 15.34 -22.01
N GLU A 63 5.09 15.57 -21.72
CA GLU A 63 6.06 16.14 -22.66
C GLU A 63 6.28 15.31 -23.94
N LYS A 64 5.79 14.06 -23.98
CA LYS A 64 5.87 13.16 -25.14
C LYS A 64 4.54 13.01 -25.88
N GLY A 65 3.54 13.82 -25.56
CA GLY A 65 2.22 13.79 -26.19
C GLY A 65 1.31 12.65 -25.71
N ASN A 66 1.69 11.92 -24.67
CA ASN A 66 0.85 10.85 -24.13
C ASN A 66 -0.27 11.43 -23.27
N ARG A 67 -1.50 10.98 -23.51
CA ARG A 67 -2.71 11.53 -22.89
C ARG A 67 -3.42 10.54 -21.97
N TRP A 68 -4.01 11.02 -20.88
CA TRP A 68 -4.90 10.22 -20.03
C TRP A 68 -5.88 11.10 -19.25
N VAL A 69 -6.92 10.46 -18.70
CA VAL A 69 -7.91 11.14 -17.86
C VAL A 69 -7.67 10.92 -16.36
N GLN A 70 -7.96 11.95 -15.57
CA GLN A 70 -7.87 11.93 -14.11
C GLN A 70 -8.99 12.75 -13.46
N LYS A 71 -9.58 12.26 -12.37
CA LYS A 71 -10.54 13.02 -11.56
C LYS A 71 -9.79 13.98 -10.61
N SER A 72 -10.36 15.16 -10.40
CA SER A 72 -9.93 16.15 -9.42
C SER A 72 -11.14 16.74 -8.71
N ILE A 73 -11.04 16.97 -7.41
CA ILE A 73 -12.02 17.81 -6.69
C ILE A 73 -11.71 19.31 -6.83
N ARG A 74 -10.49 19.64 -7.30
CA ARG A 74 -10.05 21.01 -7.53
C ARG A 74 -10.29 21.38 -8.98
N GLU A 75 -10.75 22.60 -9.19
CA GLU A 75 -10.77 23.20 -10.51
C GLU A 75 -9.34 23.54 -10.93
N HIS A 76 -9.00 23.22 -12.17
CA HIS A 76 -7.75 23.58 -12.82
C HIS A 76 -8.06 24.49 -14.00
N LYS A 77 -7.04 25.07 -14.60
CA LYS A 77 -7.10 25.76 -15.90
C LYS A 77 -6.32 24.98 -16.94
N ILE A 78 -6.74 25.09 -18.20
CA ILE A 78 -5.95 24.55 -19.31
C ILE A 78 -4.60 25.26 -19.32
N GLY A 79 -3.52 24.49 -19.45
CA GLY A 79 -2.15 24.98 -19.35
C GLY A 79 -1.51 24.79 -17.97
N ASP A 80 -2.29 24.51 -16.92
CA ASP A 80 -1.76 24.25 -15.57
C ASP A 80 -0.81 23.05 -15.57
N GLU A 81 0.28 23.17 -14.82
CA GLU A 81 1.15 22.03 -14.53
C GLU A 81 0.50 21.14 -13.46
N PHE A 82 0.33 19.86 -13.77
CA PHE A 82 -0.20 18.88 -12.85
C PHE A 82 0.94 18.14 -12.14
N ARG A 83 1.33 18.63 -10.95
CA ARG A 83 2.33 17.97 -10.12
C ARG A 83 1.87 17.90 -8.66
N PRO A 84 1.57 16.69 -8.13
CA PRO A 84 1.30 16.55 -6.71
C PRO A 84 2.58 16.87 -5.92
N LYS A 85 2.45 17.68 -4.87
CA LYS A 85 3.59 18.13 -4.07
C LYS A 85 3.97 17.05 -3.05
N PRO A 86 5.23 16.58 -3.03
CA PRO A 86 5.69 15.67 -1.99
C PRO A 86 5.71 16.37 -0.63
N SER A 87 5.59 15.59 0.44
CA SER A 87 5.76 16.06 1.82
C SER A 87 6.79 15.20 2.52
N LYS A 88 7.67 15.84 3.31
CA LYS A 88 8.63 15.14 4.18
C LYS A 88 8.07 14.89 5.59
N ASN A 89 6.84 15.32 5.87
CA ASN A 89 6.21 15.10 7.17
C ASN A 89 5.85 13.61 7.31
N LYS A 90 6.39 12.94 8.34
CA LYS A 90 6.17 11.51 8.64
C LYS A 90 4.71 11.17 8.95
N GLN A 91 3.91 12.18 9.31
CA GLN A 91 2.46 12.03 9.51
C GLN A 91 1.67 12.01 8.20
N THR A 92 2.31 12.29 7.06
CA THR A 92 1.67 12.34 5.74
C THR A 92 1.22 10.95 5.30
N VAL A 93 0.07 10.89 4.62
CA VAL A 93 -0.37 9.73 3.86
C VAL A 93 -0.36 10.08 2.38
N SER A 94 0.36 9.31 1.57
CA SER A 94 0.21 9.37 0.11
C SER A 94 -0.80 8.33 -0.36
N ILE A 95 -1.58 8.70 -1.37
CA ILE A 95 -2.52 7.81 -2.03
C ILE A 95 -2.32 7.94 -3.53
N TRP A 96 -2.23 6.82 -4.23
CA TRP A 96 -2.18 6.83 -5.68
C TRP A 96 -3.08 5.75 -6.28
N LYS A 97 -3.58 6.01 -7.49
CA LYS A 97 -4.46 5.08 -8.19
C LYS A 97 -3.63 4.16 -9.07
N THR A 98 -3.72 2.86 -8.81
CA THR A 98 -3.17 1.81 -9.65
C THR A 98 -4.09 1.61 -10.85
N LYS A 99 -3.56 1.75 -12.07
CA LYS A 99 -4.25 1.32 -13.29
C LYS A 99 -3.72 -0.05 -13.74
N TYR A 100 -2.49 -0.07 -14.23
CA TYR A 100 -1.88 -1.27 -14.84
C TYR A 100 -0.48 -1.59 -14.33
N ASP A 101 0.17 -0.65 -13.64
CA ASP A 101 1.55 -0.78 -13.16
C ASP A 101 1.61 -0.54 -11.65
N ILE A 102 1.72 -1.65 -10.90
CA ILE A 102 1.84 -1.63 -9.44
C ILE A 102 3.15 -0.94 -9.03
N LEU A 103 4.24 -1.23 -9.74
CA LEU A 103 5.56 -0.66 -9.48
C LEU A 103 5.54 0.87 -9.65
N GLU A 104 4.91 1.40 -10.70
CA GLU A 104 4.72 2.86 -10.85
C GLU A 104 3.98 3.48 -9.67
N THR A 105 2.97 2.79 -9.19
CA THR A 105 2.15 3.30 -8.09
C THR A 105 2.96 3.31 -6.78
N ILE A 106 3.78 2.28 -6.55
CA ILE A 106 4.70 2.23 -5.40
C ILE A 106 5.73 3.35 -5.49
N GLU A 107 6.41 3.52 -6.64
CA GLU A 107 7.36 4.61 -6.87
C GLU A 107 6.74 5.98 -6.58
N LYS A 108 5.52 6.22 -7.11
CA LYS A 108 4.81 7.48 -6.91
C LYS A 108 4.40 7.71 -5.46
N THR A 109 3.84 6.71 -4.79
CA THR A 109 3.43 6.85 -3.38
C THR A 109 4.62 7.12 -2.47
N ILE A 110 5.77 6.48 -2.72
CA ILE A 110 7.00 6.71 -1.96
C ILE A 110 7.63 8.07 -2.29
N GLU A 111 7.68 8.48 -3.56
CA GLU A 111 8.12 9.84 -3.96
C GLU A 111 7.34 10.92 -3.20
N LEU A 112 6.02 10.73 -3.07
CA LEU A 112 5.13 11.71 -2.45
C LEU A 112 5.30 11.86 -0.94
N ILE A 113 5.81 10.86 -0.24
CA ILE A 113 6.16 10.96 1.20
C ILE A 113 7.64 11.35 1.43
N GLY A 114 8.32 11.83 0.39
CA GLY A 114 9.69 12.34 0.49
C GLY A 114 10.77 11.33 0.13
N GLY A 115 10.40 10.16 -0.38
CA GLY A 115 11.32 9.08 -0.74
C GLY A 115 11.84 8.29 0.46
N ILE A 116 12.67 7.29 0.17
CA ILE A 116 13.42 6.54 1.18
C ILE A 116 14.88 6.44 0.75
N LYS A 117 15.78 6.35 1.74
CA LYS A 117 17.21 6.15 1.50
C LYS A 117 17.50 4.66 1.58
N ILE A 118 18.00 4.12 0.49
CA ILE A 118 18.39 2.71 0.35
C ILE A 118 19.78 2.69 -0.30
N ASN A 119 20.62 1.79 0.18
CA ASN A 119 21.90 1.44 -0.43
C ASN A 119 22.10 -0.08 -0.33
N GLU A 120 23.21 -0.57 -0.86
CA GLU A 120 23.50 -2.01 -0.90
C GLU A 120 23.65 -2.63 0.49
N GLU A 121 24.04 -1.83 1.50
CA GLU A 121 24.27 -2.28 2.88
C GLU A 121 22.98 -2.29 3.73
N SER A 122 21.92 -1.65 3.25
CA SER A 122 20.67 -1.48 3.98
C SER A 122 20.02 -2.84 4.30
N LYS A 123 19.84 -3.13 5.58
CA LYS A 123 19.12 -4.32 6.07
C LYS A 123 17.63 -4.03 6.11
N ILE A 124 16.85 -4.75 5.32
CA ILE A 124 15.43 -4.48 5.11
C ILE A 124 14.59 -5.67 5.58
N LEU A 125 13.66 -5.42 6.50
CA LEU A 125 12.65 -6.38 6.92
C LEU A 125 11.31 -6.05 6.27
N ILE A 126 10.77 -6.96 5.46
CA ILE A 126 9.45 -6.80 4.85
C ILE A 126 8.45 -7.68 5.60
N LEU A 127 7.29 -7.10 5.93
CA LEU A 127 6.21 -7.74 6.68
C LEU A 127 4.91 -7.77 5.85
N PRO A 128 4.75 -8.70 4.90
CA PRO A 128 3.48 -8.88 4.21
C PRO A 128 2.41 -9.43 5.15
N THR A 129 1.15 -9.03 4.95
CA THR A 129 0.02 -9.71 5.59
C THR A 129 -0.03 -11.17 5.17
N LEU A 130 0.07 -12.08 6.15
CA LEU A 130 -0.13 -13.51 6.00
C LEU A 130 -0.94 -14.03 7.18
N ILE A 131 -2.26 -14.17 7.01
CA ILE A 131 -3.18 -14.55 8.09
C ILE A 131 -3.92 -15.86 7.85
N SER A 132 -3.90 -16.41 6.64
CA SER A 132 -4.57 -17.67 6.34
C SER A 132 -3.99 -18.40 5.13
N ALA A 133 -4.16 -19.71 5.07
CA ALA A 133 -3.81 -20.51 3.90
C ALA A 133 -4.86 -20.40 2.80
N LYS A 134 -4.89 -19.25 2.11
CA LYS A 134 -5.84 -18.94 1.03
C LYS A 134 -5.13 -18.43 -0.21
N HIS A 135 -5.74 -18.73 -1.36
CA HIS A 135 -5.26 -18.27 -2.66
C HIS A 135 -5.38 -16.74 -2.79
N PRO A 136 -4.46 -16.06 -3.49
CA PRO A 136 -4.47 -14.60 -3.67
C PRO A 136 -5.79 -14.01 -4.16
N TYR A 137 -6.56 -14.76 -4.95
CA TYR A 137 -7.86 -14.32 -5.48
C TYR A 137 -8.86 -13.89 -4.39
N LEU A 138 -8.70 -14.40 -3.16
CA LEU A 138 -9.56 -14.10 -2.03
C LEU A 138 -9.19 -12.79 -1.30
N ALA A 139 -8.09 -12.14 -1.67
CA ALA A 139 -7.62 -10.88 -1.08
C ALA A 139 -7.55 -10.91 0.47
N ASP A 140 -7.19 -12.06 1.03
CA ASP A 140 -7.08 -12.23 2.49
C ASP A 140 -5.64 -11.94 2.98
N ASN A 141 -4.66 -12.20 2.14
CA ASN A 141 -3.24 -11.95 2.34
C ASN A 141 -2.76 -10.93 1.32
N THR A 142 -1.57 -10.39 1.53
CA THR A 142 -0.88 -9.57 0.52
C THR A 142 -0.76 -10.36 -0.79
N SER A 143 -0.96 -9.72 -1.93
CA SER A 143 -0.82 -10.40 -3.22
C SER A 143 0.65 -10.66 -3.58
N PRO A 144 0.95 -11.78 -4.29
CA PRO A 144 2.29 -12.05 -4.77
C PRO A 144 2.79 -10.97 -5.74
N GLU A 145 1.92 -10.39 -6.56
CA GLU A 145 2.26 -9.30 -7.48
C GLU A 145 2.68 -8.02 -6.75
N PHE A 146 2.04 -7.72 -5.62
CA PHE A 146 2.38 -6.56 -4.81
C PHE A 146 3.74 -6.73 -4.12
N LEU A 147 3.99 -7.90 -3.50
CA LEU A 147 5.29 -8.23 -2.93
C LEU A 147 6.41 -8.21 -3.99
N ASP A 148 6.18 -8.81 -5.17
CA ASP A 148 7.14 -8.81 -6.28
C ASP A 148 7.46 -7.38 -6.74
N SER A 149 6.47 -6.50 -6.80
CA SER A 149 6.64 -5.10 -7.18
C SER A 149 7.42 -4.29 -6.14
N VAL A 150 7.22 -4.55 -4.85
CA VAL A 150 8.01 -3.93 -3.78
C VAL A 150 9.46 -4.39 -3.85
N ILE A 151 9.72 -5.69 -4.03
CA ILE A 151 11.09 -6.19 -4.16
C ILE A 151 11.77 -5.55 -5.37
N LYS A 152 11.10 -5.48 -6.53
CA LYS A 152 11.62 -4.79 -7.72
C LYS A 152 11.94 -3.32 -7.45
N PHE A 153 11.05 -2.61 -6.76
CA PHE A 153 11.27 -1.23 -6.37
C PHE A 153 12.53 -1.07 -5.49
N LEU A 154 12.71 -1.94 -4.49
CA LEU A 154 13.86 -1.90 -3.61
C LEU A 154 15.17 -2.17 -4.37
N THR A 155 15.19 -3.19 -5.24
CA THR A 155 16.34 -3.50 -6.09
C THR A 155 16.67 -2.34 -7.03
N GLN A 156 15.67 -1.72 -7.66
CA GLN A 156 15.86 -0.54 -8.51
C GLN A 156 16.32 0.70 -7.71
N SER A 157 16.05 0.73 -6.41
CA SER A 157 16.49 1.77 -5.49
C SER A 157 17.87 1.48 -4.88
N GLY A 158 18.55 0.40 -5.30
CA GLY A 158 19.91 0.06 -4.88
C GLY A 158 20.01 -0.92 -3.71
N ALA A 159 18.92 -1.57 -3.28
CA ALA A 159 18.98 -2.60 -2.24
C ALA A 159 19.66 -3.87 -2.75
N ASN A 160 20.50 -4.49 -1.91
CA ASN A 160 20.99 -5.83 -2.15
C ASN A 160 19.96 -6.87 -1.66
N LEU A 161 19.52 -7.76 -2.56
CA LEU A 161 18.54 -8.82 -2.23
C LEU A 161 18.98 -9.70 -1.05
N LYS A 162 20.30 -9.90 -0.83
CA LYS A 162 20.83 -10.68 0.31
C LYS A 162 20.56 -10.03 1.67
N ASN A 163 20.32 -8.72 1.69
CA ASN A 163 20.04 -7.94 2.90
C ASN A 163 18.54 -7.73 3.13
N ILE A 164 17.69 -8.29 2.27
CA ILE A 164 16.24 -8.28 2.43
C ILE A 164 15.82 -9.59 3.11
N LYS A 165 14.94 -9.49 4.11
CA LYS A 165 14.26 -10.63 4.74
C LYS A 165 12.75 -10.42 4.66
N ILE A 166 12.02 -11.47 4.33
CA ILE A 166 10.56 -11.48 4.36
C ILE A 166 10.14 -12.27 5.59
N ALA A 167 9.44 -11.62 6.50
CA ALA A 167 9.11 -12.21 7.80
C ALA A 167 7.60 -12.40 7.98
N PHE A 168 7.25 -13.54 8.57
CA PHE A 168 5.89 -13.92 8.89
C PHE A 168 5.80 -14.39 10.33
N GLN A 169 4.59 -14.39 10.89
CA GLN A 169 4.26 -15.08 12.12
C GLN A 169 2.86 -15.66 12.01
N SER A 170 2.67 -16.88 12.49
CA SER A 170 1.33 -17.45 12.64
C SER A 170 0.83 -17.24 14.07
N PHE A 171 -0.42 -16.79 14.18
CA PHE A 171 -1.12 -16.64 15.46
C PHE A 171 -2.20 -17.70 15.67
N ASP A 172 -2.41 -18.59 14.70
CA ASP A 172 -3.31 -19.73 14.79
C ASP A 172 -2.52 -21.05 14.83
N ASN A 173 -3.17 -22.16 14.47
CA ASN A 173 -2.57 -23.50 14.43
C ASN A 173 -2.02 -23.87 13.04
N VAL A 174 -2.11 -22.96 12.07
CA VAL A 174 -1.62 -23.18 10.70
C VAL A 174 -0.17 -22.68 10.61
N PRO A 175 0.79 -23.53 10.20
CA PRO A 175 2.17 -23.11 9.99
C PRO A 175 2.30 -21.99 8.95
N ILE A 176 3.31 -21.13 9.10
CA ILE A 176 3.52 -20.02 8.15
C ILE A 176 3.81 -20.53 6.74
N GLU A 177 4.43 -21.71 6.62
CA GLU A 177 4.82 -22.33 5.36
C GLU A 177 3.59 -22.71 4.55
N ALA A 178 2.59 -23.32 5.19
CA ALA A 178 1.33 -23.68 4.56
C ALA A 178 0.58 -22.43 4.06
N SER A 179 0.55 -21.38 4.88
CA SER A 179 -0.08 -20.11 4.51
C SER A 179 0.67 -19.41 3.37
N ALA A 180 1.99 -19.32 3.45
CA ALA A 180 2.85 -18.67 2.45
C ALA A 180 2.83 -19.41 1.10
N GLN A 181 2.76 -20.75 1.14
CA GLN A 181 2.63 -21.56 -0.06
C GLN A 181 1.27 -21.35 -0.73
N LYS A 182 0.17 -21.46 0.03
CA LYS A 182 -1.18 -21.33 -0.53
C LYS A 182 -1.48 -19.91 -1.05
N SER A 183 -0.91 -18.89 -0.40
CA SER A 183 -0.95 -17.50 -0.84
C SER A 183 0.06 -17.15 -1.92
N GLN A 184 0.89 -18.11 -2.35
CA GLN A 184 1.94 -17.92 -3.37
C GLN A 184 3.03 -16.90 -3.02
N LEU A 185 3.02 -16.32 -1.82
CA LEU A 185 4.09 -15.43 -1.36
C LEU A 185 5.44 -16.16 -1.31
N LEU A 186 5.43 -17.45 -0.97
CA LEU A 186 6.64 -18.29 -1.00
C LEU A 186 7.26 -18.36 -2.40
N ASN A 187 6.44 -18.41 -3.47
CA ASN A 187 6.93 -18.46 -4.84
C ASN A 187 7.69 -17.17 -5.21
N VAL A 188 7.22 -16.01 -4.72
CA VAL A 188 7.90 -14.72 -4.90
C VAL A 188 9.24 -14.72 -4.17
N CYS A 189 9.27 -15.21 -2.93
CA CYS A 189 10.50 -15.32 -2.15
C CYS A 189 11.53 -16.21 -2.86
N LEU A 190 11.11 -17.38 -3.36
CA LEU A 190 11.96 -18.32 -4.09
C LEU A 190 12.47 -17.73 -5.41
N LYS A 191 11.60 -17.07 -6.19
CA LYS A 191 11.95 -16.38 -7.45
C LYS A 191 13.09 -15.38 -7.26
N HIS A 192 13.04 -14.59 -6.18
CA HIS A 192 14.05 -13.59 -5.86
C HIS A 192 15.20 -14.11 -4.98
N LYS A 193 15.16 -15.39 -4.58
CA LYS A 193 16.13 -16.03 -3.66
C LYS A 193 16.27 -15.27 -2.33
N ILE A 194 15.15 -14.75 -1.81
CA ILE A 194 15.09 -14.01 -0.55
C ILE A 194 14.79 -14.96 0.62
N ALA A 195 15.46 -14.74 1.75
CA ALA A 195 15.24 -15.51 2.96
C ALA A 195 13.86 -15.24 3.57
N VAL A 196 13.12 -16.30 3.88
CA VAL A 196 11.88 -16.26 4.65
C VAL A 196 12.19 -16.51 6.12
N LEU A 197 11.64 -15.69 7.01
CA LEU A 197 11.85 -15.76 8.44
C LEU A 197 10.53 -16.02 9.18
N ASP A 198 10.53 -17.04 10.03
CA ASP A 198 9.48 -17.28 11.00
C ASP A 198 9.80 -16.53 12.30
N LEU A 199 9.08 -15.44 12.56
CA LEU A 199 9.31 -14.61 13.74
C LEU A 199 9.05 -15.38 15.04
N ALA A 200 8.15 -16.38 15.04
CA ALA A 200 7.87 -17.18 16.23
C ALA A 200 9.09 -18.03 16.65
N LYS A 201 9.99 -18.33 15.72
CA LYS A 201 11.25 -19.05 15.96
C LYS A 201 12.43 -18.13 16.29
N THR A 202 12.19 -16.80 16.39
CA THR A 202 13.21 -15.81 16.76
C THR A 202 13.10 -15.39 18.22
N SER A 203 14.09 -14.64 18.69
CA SER A 203 14.08 -14.06 20.03
C SER A 203 13.16 -12.84 20.13
N PHE A 204 12.55 -12.65 21.29
CA PHE A 204 11.73 -11.48 21.59
C PHE A 204 12.33 -10.68 22.75
N LEU A 205 12.25 -9.35 22.66
CA LEU A 205 12.70 -8.40 23.65
C LEU A 205 11.49 -7.88 24.43
N LYS A 206 11.60 -7.85 25.76
CA LYS A 206 10.60 -7.19 26.62
C LYS A 206 10.75 -5.67 26.51
N LYS A 207 9.63 -4.98 26.32
CA LYS A 207 9.53 -3.53 26.27
C LYS A 207 8.33 -3.09 27.10
N GLU A 208 8.47 -1.97 27.80
CA GLU A 208 7.37 -1.35 28.53
C GLU A 208 6.85 -0.13 27.75
N VAL A 209 5.54 -0.02 27.60
CA VAL A 209 4.91 1.17 27.00
C VAL A 209 3.54 1.43 27.60
N ALA A 210 3.33 2.66 28.09
CA ALA A 210 2.07 3.07 28.70
C ALA A 210 1.57 2.07 29.78
N GLY A 211 2.49 1.54 30.60
CA GLY A 211 2.21 0.54 31.63
C GLY A 211 1.96 -0.88 31.11
N LEU A 212 2.15 -1.14 29.82
CA LEU A 212 2.03 -2.47 29.21
C LEU A 212 3.42 -3.08 29.01
N ASN A 213 3.63 -4.29 29.53
CA ASN A 213 4.81 -5.09 29.24
C ASN A 213 4.54 -6.00 28.04
N ILE A 214 5.28 -5.77 26.94
CA ILE A 214 5.08 -6.46 25.66
C ILE A 214 6.39 -7.08 25.18
N GLN A 215 6.31 -8.22 24.50
CA GLN A 215 7.45 -8.86 23.85
C GLN A 215 7.40 -8.60 22.35
N ILE A 216 8.45 -7.97 21.83
CA ILE A 216 8.60 -7.59 20.42
C ILE A 216 9.77 -8.36 19.83
N SER A 217 9.63 -8.92 18.62
CA SER A 217 10.71 -9.61 17.94
C SER A 217 11.93 -8.70 17.83
N GLU A 218 13.10 -9.24 18.18
CA GLU A 218 14.37 -8.52 18.08
C GLU A 218 14.64 -8.04 16.64
N GLN A 219 14.03 -8.68 15.64
CA GLN A 219 14.18 -8.32 14.23
C GLN A 219 13.68 -6.91 13.94
N ALA A 220 12.75 -6.38 14.74
CA ALA A 220 12.35 -4.98 14.64
C ALA A 220 13.54 -4.03 14.85
N PHE A 221 14.54 -4.42 15.65
CA PHE A 221 15.66 -3.55 16.04
C PHE A 221 16.98 -3.90 15.34
N LYS A 222 17.02 -4.97 14.54
CA LYS A 222 18.22 -5.46 13.83
C LYS A 222 18.30 -5.03 12.36
N ASN A 223 17.30 -4.29 11.88
CA ASN A 223 17.17 -3.86 10.48
C ASN A 223 17.11 -2.34 10.40
N ASP A 224 17.69 -1.78 9.34
CA ASP A 224 17.76 -0.32 9.12
C ASP A 224 16.42 0.23 8.60
N LEU A 225 15.64 -0.63 7.93
CA LEU A 225 14.32 -0.29 7.41
C LEU A 225 13.35 -1.46 7.62
N ILE A 226 12.19 -1.15 8.21
CA ILE A 226 11.05 -2.06 8.23
C ILE A 226 10.02 -1.56 7.22
N ILE A 227 9.56 -2.45 6.34
CA ILE A 227 8.48 -2.21 5.40
C ILE A 227 7.29 -3.07 5.80
N ASN A 228 6.31 -2.43 6.44
CA ASN A 228 5.01 -3.00 6.71
C ASN A 228 4.19 -3.04 5.42
N LEU A 229 3.78 -4.23 5.00
CA LEU A 229 3.13 -4.44 3.72
C LEU A 229 1.70 -5.00 3.91
N PRO A 230 0.78 -4.19 4.47
CA PRO A 230 -0.57 -4.65 4.77
C PRO A 230 -1.44 -4.74 3.51
N ILE A 231 -2.34 -5.72 3.46
CA ILE A 231 -3.54 -5.62 2.61
C ILE A 231 -4.68 -4.96 3.38
N LEU A 232 -5.27 -3.91 2.80
CA LEU A 232 -6.40 -3.18 3.37
C LEU A 232 -7.69 -3.94 3.12
N LYS A 233 -8.49 -4.17 4.16
CA LYS A 233 -9.78 -4.87 4.02
C LYS A 233 -10.76 -4.53 5.13
N LEU A 234 -12.02 -4.89 4.91
CA LEU A 234 -13.05 -4.83 5.94
C LEU A 234 -13.04 -6.11 6.77
N ASP A 235 -13.42 -5.98 8.04
CA ASP A 235 -13.53 -7.10 8.97
C ASP A 235 -14.81 -6.95 9.80
N GLN A 236 -15.58 -8.02 9.96
CA GLN A 236 -16.87 -7.96 10.66
C GLN A 236 -16.71 -7.52 12.13
N LYS A 237 -15.66 -8.00 12.79
CA LYS A 237 -15.39 -7.73 14.21
C LYS A 237 -14.62 -6.42 14.37
N LYS A 238 -13.53 -6.26 13.63
CA LYS A 238 -12.59 -5.13 13.78
C LYS A 238 -12.94 -3.90 12.94
N LYS A 239 -13.99 -3.99 12.12
CA LYS A 239 -14.42 -3.01 11.10
C LYS A 239 -13.45 -2.91 9.92
N ILE A 240 -12.15 -2.78 10.20
CA ILE A 240 -11.09 -2.88 9.20
C ILE A 240 -9.95 -3.78 9.69
N LYS A 241 -9.15 -4.26 8.74
CA LYS A 241 -7.78 -4.73 8.98
C LYS A 241 -6.86 -3.97 8.04
N GLY A 242 -5.85 -3.34 8.60
CA GLY A 242 -4.92 -2.50 7.84
C GLY A 242 -3.51 -2.48 8.42
N ALA A 243 -2.83 -1.34 8.23
CA ALA A 243 -1.45 -1.15 8.60
C ALA A 243 -1.19 -1.34 10.10
N THR A 244 -2.07 -0.77 10.94
CA THR A 244 -1.88 -0.83 12.40
C THR A 244 -2.08 -2.24 12.94
N ASN A 245 -2.91 -3.08 12.30
CA ASN A 245 -3.01 -4.48 12.67
C ASN A 245 -1.82 -5.30 12.18
N ASN A 246 -1.35 -5.06 10.96
CA ASN A 246 -0.29 -5.87 10.34
C ASN A 246 1.05 -5.73 11.08
N ILE A 247 1.37 -4.53 11.59
CA ILE A 247 2.62 -4.32 12.33
C ILE A 247 2.67 -5.09 13.65
N LEU A 248 1.51 -5.49 14.20
CA LEU A 248 1.45 -6.35 15.39
C LEU A 248 2.01 -7.75 15.15
N THR A 249 2.30 -8.13 13.90
CA THR A 249 3.02 -9.37 13.56
C THR A 249 4.39 -9.46 14.22
N LEU A 250 4.95 -8.33 14.69
CA LEU A 250 6.20 -8.29 15.46
C LEU A 250 6.03 -8.66 16.94
N LEU A 251 4.81 -8.73 17.47
CA LEU A 251 4.56 -9.15 18.85
C LEU A 251 4.73 -10.66 19.01
N SER A 252 5.06 -11.11 20.22
CA SER A 252 5.00 -12.54 20.54
C SER A 252 3.57 -13.06 20.39
N LYS A 253 3.40 -14.35 20.07
CA LYS A 253 2.06 -14.97 19.96
C LYS A 253 1.21 -14.75 21.22
N LYS A 254 1.82 -14.83 22.41
CA LYS A 254 1.13 -14.60 23.69
C LYS A 254 0.58 -13.17 23.77
N ASP A 255 1.39 -12.18 23.45
CA ASP A 255 1.01 -10.77 23.54
C ASP A 255 0.05 -10.37 22.41
N TYR A 256 0.24 -10.89 21.20
CA TYR A 256 -0.69 -10.66 20.10
C TYR A 256 -2.10 -11.10 20.47
N LEU A 257 -2.25 -12.32 21.01
CA LEU A 257 -3.54 -12.87 21.39
C LEU A 257 -4.17 -12.13 22.57
N SER A 258 -3.39 -11.71 23.57
CA SER A 258 -3.92 -10.94 24.70
C SER A 258 -4.41 -9.55 24.29
N PHE A 259 -3.81 -8.94 23.27
CA PHE A 259 -4.19 -7.60 22.81
C PHE A 259 -5.15 -7.59 21.62
N GLU A 260 -5.40 -8.71 20.94
CA GLU A 260 -6.54 -8.81 20.01
C GLU A 260 -7.87 -8.48 20.71
N GLU A 261 -7.95 -8.73 22.02
CA GLU A 261 -9.12 -8.48 22.85
C GLU A 261 -9.16 -7.03 23.40
N ASN A 262 -8.00 -6.34 23.45
CA ASN A 262 -7.86 -5.03 24.09
C ASN A 262 -7.08 -4.05 23.18
N ASN A 263 -7.82 -3.25 22.39
CA ASN A 263 -7.31 -2.36 21.34
C ASN A 263 -6.31 -1.26 21.79
N LYS A 264 -5.97 -1.19 23.09
CA LYS A 264 -5.03 -0.20 23.66
C LYS A 264 -3.66 -0.22 22.98
N ILE A 265 -3.15 -1.42 22.63
CA ILE A 265 -1.82 -1.55 22.03
C ILE A 265 -1.71 -0.84 20.67
N LEU A 266 -2.80 -0.83 19.89
CA LEU A 266 -2.84 -0.25 18.54
C LEU A 266 -2.52 1.25 18.57
N LYS A 267 -2.87 1.96 19.66
CA LYS A 267 -2.59 3.39 19.81
C LYS A 267 -1.16 3.70 20.23
N VAL A 268 -0.44 2.73 20.81
CA VAL A 268 0.85 2.97 21.48
C VAL A 268 2.02 2.19 20.88
N ILE A 269 1.78 1.19 20.03
CA ILE A 269 2.85 0.36 19.45
C ILE A 269 3.91 1.18 18.70
N ASN A 270 3.49 2.25 18.03
CA ASN A 270 4.38 3.18 17.31
C ASN A 270 5.34 3.94 18.23
N LYS A 271 5.11 3.95 19.55
CA LYS A 271 6.01 4.58 20.53
C LYS A 271 7.20 3.69 20.90
N VAL A 272 7.15 2.39 20.59
CA VAL A 272 8.17 1.40 20.97
C VAL A 272 8.94 0.87 19.78
N LEU A 273 8.26 0.73 18.65
CA LEU A 273 8.90 0.29 17.41
C LEU A 273 9.79 1.40 16.84
N PRO A 274 10.91 1.04 16.20
CA PRO A 274 11.63 2.00 15.38
C PRO A 274 10.75 2.44 14.21
N GLU A 275 11.21 3.47 13.50
CA GLU A 275 10.51 3.96 12.32
C GLU A 275 10.32 2.85 11.27
N TYR A 276 9.12 2.76 10.73
CA TYR A 276 8.77 1.79 9.70
C TYR A 276 7.92 2.45 8.62
N LEU A 277 8.13 2.03 7.38
CA LEU A 277 7.35 2.46 6.24
C LEU A 277 6.16 1.51 6.06
N ASN A 278 4.96 2.06 5.90
CA ASN A 278 3.80 1.32 5.46
C ASN A 278 3.63 1.52 3.97
N ILE A 279 3.50 0.42 3.22
CA ILE A 279 3.06 0.44 1.82
C ILE A 279 1.85 -0.49 1.74
N ALA A 280 0.66 0.08 1.73
CA ALA A 280 -0.57 -0.69 1.87
C ALA A 280 -1.22 -1.00 0.52
N GLU A 281 -1.55 -2.27 0.32
CA GLU A 281 -2.30 -2.76 -0.84
C GLU A 281 -3.79 -2.49 -0.65
N GLY A 282 -4.37 -1.66 -1.52
CA GLY A 282 -5.81 -1.43 -1.63
C GLY A 282 -6.29 -1.64 -3.07
N ILE A 283 -5.71 -2.61 -3.79
CA ILE A 283 -6.04 -2.87 -5.20
C ILE A 283 -7.31 -3.71 -5.27
N TYR A 284 -7.26 -4.93 -4.76
CA TYR A 284 -8.42 -5.79 -4.52
C TYR A 284 -8.56 -5.96 -3.02
N ILE A 285 -9.74 -5.67 -2.49
CA ILE A 285 -9.99 -5.70 -1.05
C ILE A 285 -11.13 -6.65 -0.75
N GLN A 286 -11.02 -7.36 0.36
CA GLN A 286 -12.10 -8.19 0.88
C GLN A 286 -13.07 -7.34 1.70
N LYS A 287 -14.36 -7.41 1.38
CA LYS A 287 -15.46 -6.83 2.17
C LYS A 287 -15.76 -7.69 3.41
N ALA A 288 -16.59 -7.15 4.31
CA ALA A 288 -16.94 -7.84 5.55
C ALA A 288 -17.68 -9.17 5.30
N ASP A 289 -18.41 -9.28 4.20
CA ASP A 289 -19.12 -10.48 3.71
C ASP A 289 -18.21 -11.47 2.94
N LYS A 290 -16.89 -11.19 2.87
CA LYS A 290 -15.89 -11.95 2.12
C LYS A 290 -15.89 -11.77 0.60
N VAL A 291 -16.78 -10.94 0.04
CA VAL A 291 -16.74 -10.58 -1.38
C VAL A 291 -15.53 -9.71 -1.66
N VAL A 292 -14.82 -9.99 -2.75
CA VAL A 292 -13.68 -9.17 -3.20
C VAL A 292 -14.16 -8.07 -4.13
N THR A 293 -13.71 -6.85 -3.89
CA THR A 293 -13.99 -5.69 -4.75
C THR A 293 -12.72 -4.98 -5.17
N TYR A 294 -12.73 -4.40 -6.36
CA TYR A 294 -11.62 -3.60 -6.86
C TYR A 294 -11.73 -2.15 -6.37
N LEU A 295 -10.70 -1.68 -5.68
CA LEU A 295 -10.53 -0.28 -5.27
C LEU A 295 -9.41 0.40 -6.07
N GLY A 296 -8.36 -0.34 -6.43
CA GLY A 296 -7.30 0.11 -7.33
C GLY A 296 -6.40 1.19 -6.74
N LEU A 297 -6.09 1.11 -5.44
CA LEU A 297 -5.29 2.11 -4.73
C LEU A 297 -4.09 1.49 -4.03
N ILE A 298 -3.02 2.27 -3.91
CA ILE A 298 -1.92 2.00 -2.99
C ILE A 298 -1.73 3.22 -2.10
N PHE A 299 -1.45 2.97 -0.83
CA PHE A 299 -1.20 3.99 0.18
C PHE A 299 0.22 3.84 0.70
N ALA A 300 0.88 4.96 1.04
CA ALA A 300 2.13 4.90 1.79
C ALA A 300 2.17 5.94 2.92
N SER A 301 2.76 5.56 4.06
CA SER A 301 2.94 6.45 5.20
C SER A 301 3.94 5.87 6.21
N PHE A 302 4.60 6.74 6.97
CA PHE A 302 5.32 6.32 8.19
C PHE A 302 4.42 6.22 9.42
N ASN A 303 3.15 6.64 9.31
CA ASN A 303 2.15 6.50 10.37
C ASN A 303 1.02 5.56 9.94
N SER A 304 0.98 4.37 10.54
CA SER A 304 -0.04 3.36 10.29
C SER A 304 -1.46 3.79 10.69
N LEU A 305 -1.61 4.54 11.78
CA LEU A 305 -2.90 5.03 12.26
C LEU A 305 -3.51 6.05 11.29
N ASN A 306 -2.68 6.96 10.77
CA ASN A 306 -3.12 7.93 9.77
C ASN A 306 -3.49 7.22 8.46
N LEU A 307 -2.71 6.23 8.03
CA LEU A 307 -3.00 5.43 6.84
C LEU A 307 -4.35 4.72 6.98
N ASP A 308 -4.58 4.02 8.09
CA ASP A 308 -5.83 3.33 8.36
C ASP A 308 -7.02 4.31 8.42
N LYS A 309 -6.85 5.48 9.06
CA LYS A 309 -7.88 6.54 9.07
C LYS A 309 -8.22 7.03 7.66
N VAL A 310 -7.21 7.29 6.84
CA VAL A 310 -7.40 7.74 5.46
C VAL A 310 -8.09 6.66 4.62
N PHE A 311 -7.75 5.38 4.83
CA PHE A 311 -8.47 4.26 4.21
C PHE A 311 -9.96 4.26 4.59
N THR A 312 -10.29 4.49 5.86
CA THR A 312 -11.71 4.57 6.28
C THR A 312 -12.48 5.72 5.61
N GLU A 313 -11.82 6.86 5.38
CA GLU A 313 -12.43 8.01 4.70
C GLU A 313 -12.66 7.71 3.21
N VAL A 314 -11.70 7.07 2.54
CA VAL A 314 -11.84 6.63 1.14
C VAL A 314 -12.95 5.59 1.01
N GLY A 315 -13.03 4.66 1.97
CA GLY A 315 -14.06 3.61 2.00
C GLY A 315 -15.44 4.06 2.46
N MET A 316 -15.58 5.33 2.86
CA MET A 316 -16.80 5.87 3.48
C MET A 316 -17.32 5.03 4.65
N ILE A 317 -16.41 4.45 5.44
CA ILE A 317 -16.73 3.55 6.56
C ILE A 317 -17.31 4.37 7.70
N LYS A 318 -18.58 4.14 8.03
CA LYS A 318 -19.27 4.92 9.09
C LYS A 318 -18.83 4.51 10.49
N ASN A 319 -18.74 3.19 10.72
CA ASN A 319 -18.44 2.63 12.03
C ASN A 319 -16.93 2.43 12.19
N LEU A 320 -16.26 3.46 12.70
CA LEU A 320 -14.81 3.43 12.89
C LEU A 320 -14.39 2.50 14.04
N PRO A 321 -13.27 1.76 13.89
CA PRO A 321 -12.61 1.11 15.00
C PRO A 321 -12.26 2.09 16.12
N GLU A 322 -12.29 1.64 17.37
CA GLU A 322 -12.03 2.47 18.54
C GLU A 322 -10.66 3.16 18.51
N TYR A 323 -9.64 2.50 17.94
CA TYR A 323 -8.30 3.07 17.83
C TYR A 323 -8.18 4.24 16.84
N LEU A 324 -9.19 4.46 15.99
CA LEU A 324 -9.23 5.54 15.00
C LEU A 324 -10.22 6.65 15.32
N LYS A 325 -11.08 6.48 16.34
CA LYS A 325 -12.15 7.45 16.66
C LYS A 325 -11.62 8.84 17.00
N ASP A 326 -10.49 8.89 17.71
CA ASP A 326 -9.87 10.15 18.15
C ASP A 326 -9.06 10.85 17.04
N ILE A 327 -8.87 10.18 15.90
CA ILE A 327 -8.06 10.70 14.79
C ILE A 327 -8.95 11.46 13.83
N LYS A 328 -8.68 12.76 13.72
CA LYS A 328 -9.36 13.71 12.84
C LYS A 328 -8.70 13.74 11.47
N ILE A 329 -9.48 13.54 10.40
CA ILE A 329 -8.97 13.50 9.02
C ILE A 329 -8.39 14.86 8.60
N GLU A 330 -8.93 15.95 9.16
CA GLU A 330 -8.50 17.33 8.90
C GLU A 330 -7.08 17.60 9.37
N HIS A 331 -6.57 16.79 10.31
CA HIS A 331 -5.21 16.91 10.85
C HIS A 331 -4.19 16.05 10.09
N ILE A 332 -4.65 15.22 9.13
CA ILE A 332 -3.77 14.34 8.35
C ILE A 332 -3.43 15.06 7.05
N GLN A 333 -2.14 15.31 6.83
CA GLN A 333 -1.68 15.77 5.53
C GLN A 333 -1.79 14.62 4.52
N ILE A 334 -2.53 14.85 3.43
CA ILE A 334 -2.70 13.88 2.36
C ILE A 334 -2.08 14.43 1.08
N THR A 335 -1.32 13.59 0.39
CA THR A 335 -0.67 13.92 -0.89
C THR A 335 -1.00 12.88 -1.95
N GLY A 336 -0.79 13.26 -3.21
CA GLY A 336 -1.19 12.47 -4.36
C GLY A 336 -2.66 12.69 -4.71
N ARG A 337 -3.49 11.65 -4.51
CA ARG A 337 -4.92 11.69 -4.80
C ARG A 337 -5.71 12.05 -3.55
N HIS A 338 -6.64 13.00 -3.67
CA HIS A 338 -7.46 13.43 -2.55
C HIS A 338 -8.56 12.38 -2.23
N PRO A 339 -8.88 12.06 -0.96
CA PRO A 339 -9.92 11.07 -0.63
C PRO A 339 -11.27 11.37 -1.27
N GLY A 340 -11.67 12.64 -1.34
CA GLY A 340 -12.88 13.09 -2.03
C GLY A 340 -12.96 12.71 -3.52
N GLU A 341 -11.82 12.46 -4.18
CA GLU A 341 -11.78 11.96 -5.58
C GLU A 341 -11.94 10.44 -5.69
N LEU A 342 -11.69 9.75 -4.57
CA LEU A 342 -11.53 8.30 -4.50
C LEU A 342 -12.67 7.61 -3.76
N GLN A 343 -13.54 8.38 -3.11
CA GLN A 343 -14.58 7.88 -2.25
C GLN A 343 -15.48 6.86 -2.94
N TYR A 344 -15.56 5.70 -2.31
CA TYR A 344 -16.36 4.57 -2.74
C TYR A 344 -16.97 3.94 -1.50
N ASN A 345 -18.29 3.75 -1.51
CA ASN A 345 -18.98 3.10 -0.39
C ASN A 345 -18.72 1.58 -0.49
N ILE A 346 -17.70 1.11 0.23
CA ILE A 346 -17.26 -0.29 0.20
C ILE A 346 -18.28 -1.19 0.92
N GLU A 347 -19.07 -0.66 1.85
CA GLU A 347 -20.08 -1.40 2.60
C GLU A 347 -21.36 -1.68 1.80
N LYS A 348 -21.62 -0.92 0.72
CA LYS A 348 -22.77 -1.20 -0.16
C LYS A 348 -22.55 -2.48 -0.97
N ILE A 349 -23.54 -3.35 -0.92
CA ILE A 349 -23.71 -4.48 -1.83
C ILE A 349 -24.39 -3.91 -3.08
N TYR A 350 -23.75 -4.06 -4.23
CA TYR A 350 -24.32 -3.70 -5.53
C TYR A 350 -24.57 -4.97 -6.32
#